data_AF-X8DJM8-F1
#
_entry.id   AF-X8DJM8-F1
#
_cell.length_a   1.000
_cell.length_b   1.000
_cell.length_c   1.000
_cell.angle_alpha   90.00
_cell.angle_beta   90.00
_cell.angle_gamma   90.00
#
_symmetry.space_group_name_H-M   'P 1'
#
loop_
_entity.id
_entity.type
_entity.pdbx_description
1 polymer ?
#
loop_
_entity_poly.entity_id
_entity_poly.type
_entity_poly.pdbx_seq_one_letter_code
_entity_poly.pdbx_strand_id
1 'polypeptide(L)'
;MSERSYDLDAMQEHIEFLTKQMELLTEQTKNIERTADGILSQYEGQGAEKFLEASTQWRNKFKQQIESLGALRDRIKITHGNYLDARTKNREMFPGV
;
A
#
# COMPACT_ATOMS: atom_id res chain seq x y z
N MET A 1 30.99 11.55 14.83
CA MET A 1 29.84 11.43 13.91
C MET A 1 28.90 10.43 14.54
N SER A 2 27.70 10.81 14.98
CA SER A 2 26.75 9.79 15.44
C SER A 2 26.40 8.94 14.23
N GLU A 3 26.68 7.65 14.31
CA GLU A 3 26.28 6.69 13.30
C GLU A 3 24.77 6.85 13.09
N ARG A 4 24.34 7.21 11.87
CA ARG A 4 22.92 7.19 11.52
C ARG A 4 22.52 5.71 11.48
N SER A 5 22.20 5.15 12.64
CA SER A 5 21.60 3.83 12.75
C SER A 5 20.20 3.92 12.20
N TYR A 6 19.97 3.34 11.03
CA TYR A 6 18.62 3.12 10.51
C TYR A 6 18.02 1.94 11.25
N ASP A 7 16.82 2.14 11.79
CA ASP A 7 16.07 1.07 12.45
C ASP A 7 15.45 0.16 11.38
N LEU A 8 16.15 -0.94 11.10
CA LEU A 8 15.72 -1.91 10.09
C LEU A 8 14.46 -2.67 10.53
N ASP A 9 14.30 -2.90 11.83
CA ASP A 9 13.13 -3.59 12.37
C ASP A 9 11.89 -2.70 12.20
N ALA A 10 11.99 -1.41 12.51
CA ALA A 10 10.91 -0.45 12.25
C ALA A 10 10.57 -0.32 10.75
N MET A 11 11.56 -0.40 9.85
CA MET A 11 11.30 -0.42 8.41
C MET A 11 10.52 -1.68 7.99
N GLN A 12 10.91 -2.84 8.52
CA GLN A 12 10.23 -4.11 8.27
C GLN A 12 8.79 -4.09 8.79
N GLU A 13 8.57 -3.60 10.02
CA GLU A 13 7.23 -3.41 10.59
C GLU A 13 6.37 -2.49 9.72
N HIS A 14 6.95 -1.42 9.19
CA HIS A 14 6.21 -0.49 8.32
C HIS A 14 5.84 -1.12 6.97
N ILE A 15 6.72 -1.95 6.39
CA ILE A 15 6.42 -2.73 5.18
C ILE A 15 5.25 -3.68 5.40
N GLU A 16 5.23 -4.39 6.52
CA GLU A 16 4.16 -5.31 6.90
C GLU A 16 2.85 -4.57 7.16
N PHE A 17 2.92 -3.44 7.86
CA PHE A 17 1.78 -2.57 8.09
C PHE A 17 1.14 -2.14 6.76
N LEU A 18 1.93 -1.58 5.84
CA LEU A 18 1.42 -1.14 4.52
C LEU A 18 0.82 -2.31 3.74
N THR A 19 1.43 -3.49 3.79
CA THR A 19 0.91 -4.70 3.13
C THR A 19 -0.47 -5.08 3.66
N LYS A 20 -0.62 -5.19 5.00
CA LYS A 20 -1.90 -5.52 5.65
C LYS A 20 -2.98 -4.46 5.36
N GLN A 21 -2.62 -3.18 5.40
CA GLN A 21 -3.56 -2.11 5.10
C GLN A 21 -4.04 -2.16 3.65
N MET A 22 -3.15 -2.42 2.69
CA MET A 22 -3.53 -2.58 1.28
C MET A 22 -4.48 -3.77 1.06
N GLU A 23 -4.24 -4.89 1.74
CA GLU A 23 -5.12 -6.07 1.69
C GLU A 23 -6.52 -5.75 2.24
N LEU A 24 -6.59 -5.17 3.43
CA LEU A 24 -7.85 -4.75 4.07
C LEU A 24 -8.64 -3.77 3.20
N LEU A 25 -7.95 -2.76 2.67
CA LEU A 25 -8.57 -1.77 1.79
C LEU A 25 -9.10 -2.42 0.50
N THR A 26 -8.34 -3.35 -0.09
CA THR A 26 -8.77 -4.08 -1.29
C THR A 26 -10.01 -4.94 -1.00
N GLU A 27 -10.07 -5.58 0.15
CA GLU A 27 -11.24 -6.36 0.57
C GLU A 27 -12.47 -5.48 0.80
N GLN A 28 -12.32 -4.36 1.52
CA GLN A 28 -13.41 -3.41 1.75
C GLN A 28 -13.99 -2.87 0.45
N THR A 29 -13.14 -2.61 -0.54
CA THR A 29 -13.58 -2.15 -1.86
C THR A 29 -14.47 -3.16 -2.58
N LYS A 30 -14.19 -4.47 -2.46
CA LYS A 30 -15.09 -5.50 -3.01
C LYS A 30 -16.49 -5.44 -2.38
N ASN A 31 -16.58 -5.12 -1.10
CA ASN A 31 -17.86 -4.97 -0.41
C ASN A 31 -18.61 -3.72 -0.87
N ILE A 32 -17.88 -2.61 -1.10
CA ILE A 32 -18.45 -1.38 -1.66
C ILE A 32 -18.96 -1.61 -3.07
N GLU A 33 -18.18 -2.28 -3.93
CA GLU A 33 -18.57 -2.63 -5.31
C GLU A 33 -19.84 -3.50 -5.31
N ARG A 34 -19.89 -4.55 -4.49
CA ARG A 34 -21.10 -5.39 -4.36
C ARG A 34 -22.32 -4.58 -3.93
N THR A 35 -22.14 -3.63 -3.01
CA THR A 35 -23.22 -2.76 -2.55
C THR A 35 -23.67 -1.81 -3.66
N ALA A 36 -22.73 -1.24 -4.42
CA ALA A 36 -23.02 -0.38 -5.56
C ALA A 36 -23.79 -1.12 -6.65
N ASP A 37 -23.41 -2.36 -6.97
CA ASP A 37 -24.12 -3.22 -7.92
C ASP A 37 -25.55 -3.54 -7.44
N GLY A 38 -25.70 -3.82 -6.13
CA GLY A 38 -27.01 -4.05 -5.52
C GLY A 38 -27.93 -2.84 -5.61
N ILE A 39 -27.39 -1.64 -5.37
CA ILE A 39 -28.11 -0.38 -5.56
C ILE A 39 -28.50 -0.22 -7.04
N LEU A 40 -27.54 -0.29 -7.96
CA LEU A 40 -27.78 -0.12 -9.41
C LEU A 40 -28.85 -1.07 -9.95
N SER A 41 -28.97 -2.29 -9.41
CA SER A 41 -30.01 -3.24 -9.81
C SER A 41 -31.45 -2.75 -9.59
N GLN A 42 -31.64 -1.74 -8.73
CA GLN A 42 -32.95 -1.21 -8.34
C GLN A 42 -33.26 0.17 -8.95
N TYR A 43 -32.32 0.78 -9.68
CA TYR A 43 -32.47 2.14 -10.20
C TYR A 43 -32.30 2.17 -11.72
N GLU A 44 -33.17 2.91 -12.40
CA GLU A 44 -33.11 3.17 -13.84
C GLU A 44 -33.11 4.69 -14.13
N GLY A 45 -32.70 5.05 -15.35
CA GLY A 45 -32.67 6.44 -15.81
C GLY A 45 -31.47 7.25 -15.32
N GLN A 46 -31.58 8.58 -15.40
CA GLN A 46 -30.46 9.51 -15.21
C GLN A 46 -29.77 9.40 -13.84
N GLY A 47 -30.51 9.01 -12.80
CA GLY A 47 -29.95 8.78 -11.46
C GLY A 47 -28.99 7.58 -11.42
N ALA A 48 -29.34 6.50 -12.10
CA ALA A 48 -28.49 5.31 -12.22
C ALA A 48 -27.22 5.60 -13.02
N GLU A 49 -27.33 6.36 -14.11
CA GLU A 49 -26.18 6.80 -14.91
C GLU A 49 -25.19 7.64 -14.08
N LYS A 50 -25.71 8.62 -13.32
CA LYS A 50 -24.86 9.46 -12.45
C LYS A 50 -24.25 8.68 -11.30
N PHE A 51 -24.97 7.72 -10.73
CA PHE A 51 -24.41 6.83 -9.72
C PHE A 51 -23.29 5.96 -10.30
N LEU A 52 -23.48 5.37 -11.48
CA LEU A 52 -22.46 4.58 -12.16
C LEU A 52 -21.19 5.40 -12.48
N GLU A 53 -21.39 6.64 -12.95
CA GLU A 53 -20.29 7.59 -13.20
C GLU A 53 -19.50 7.85 -11.91
N ALA A 54 -20.20 8.19 -10.81
CA ALA A 54 -19.57 8.45 -9.52
C ALA A 54 -18.85 7.21 -8.95
N SER A 55 -19.48 6.03 -9.05
CA SER A 55 -18.90 4.75 -8.63
C SER A 55 -17.62 4.43 -9.41
N THR A 56 -17.64 4.62 -10.73
CA THR A 56 -16.47 4.41 -11.60
C THR A 56 -15.33 5.37 -11.24
N GLN A 57 -15.64 6.66 -11.05
CA GLN A 57 -14.64 7.65 -10.64
C GLN A 57 -14.03 7.31 -9.28
N TRP A 58 -14.85 6.89 -8.33
CA TRP A 58 -14.40 6.44 -7.01
C TRP A 58 -13.46 5.24 -7.13
N ARG A 59 -13.84 4.20 -7.89
CA ARG A 59 -13.01 2.99 -8.10
C ARG A 59 -11.65 3.34 -8.70
N ASN A 60 -11.64 4.22 -9.70
CA ASN A 60 -10.39 4.64 -10.35
C ASN A 60 -9.47 5.40 -9.39
N LYS A 61 -10.02 6.33 -8.61
CA LYS A 61 -9.24 7.07 -7.58
C LYS A 61 -8.73 6.14 -6.49
N PHE A 62 -9.55 5.20 -6.04
CA PHE A 62 -9.18 4.22 -5.03
C PHE A 62 -8.02 3.34 -5.51
N LYS A 63 -8.09 2.83 -6.75
CA LYS A 63 -7.01 2.06 -7.37
C LYS A 63 -5.69 2.84 -7.39
N GLN A 64 -5.72 4.11 -7.79
CA GLN A 64 -4.54 4.97 -7.78
C GLN A 64 -3.93 5.13 -6.38
N GLN A 65 -4.76 5.22 -5.34
CA GLN A 65 -4.27 5.30 -3.96
C GLN A 65 -3.60 3.99 -3.51
N ILE A 66 -4.17 2.84 -3.85
CA ILE A 66 -3.55 1.54 -3.55
C ILE A 66 -2.21 1.39 -4.29
N GLU A 67 -2.14 1.80 -5.55
CA GLU A 67 -0.87 1.83 -6.30
C GLU A 67 0.16 2.76 -5.66
N SER A 68 -0.26 3.92 -5.16
CA SER A 68 0.62 4.87 -4.45
C SER A 68 1.19 4.27 -3.16
N LEU A 69 0.35 3.59 -2.36
CA LEU A 69 0.79 2.88 -1.16
C LEU A 69 1.76 1.73 -1.50
N GLY A 70 1.48 0.99 -2.58
CA GLY A 70 2.38 -0.04 -3.09
C GLY A 70 3.75 0.51 -3.47
N ALA A 71 3.79 1.63 -4.19
CA ALA A 71 5.03 2.30 -4.57
C ALA A 71 5.81 2.80 -3.35
N LEU A 72 5.13 3.31 -2.32
CA LEU A 72 5.78 3.69 -1.06
C LEU A 72 6.40 2.48 -0.35
N ARG A 73 5.63 1.40 -0.19
CA ARG A 73 6.11 0.14 0.40
C ARG A 73 7.34 -0.38 -0.33
N ASP A 74 7.32 -0.37 -1.66
CA ASP A 74 8.42 -0.90 -2.47
C ASP A 74 9.68 -0.04 -2.35
N ARG A 75 9.55 1.28 -2.24
CA ARG A 75 10.68 2.17 -1.91
C ARG A 75 11.28 1.83 -0.56
N ILE A 76 10.45 1.62 0.47
CA ILE A 76 10.93 1.24 1.80
C ILE A 76 11.62 -0.13 1.76
N LYS A 77 11.08 -1.12 1.02
CA LYS A 77 11.73 -2.42 0.82
C LYS A 77 13.12 -2.31 0.22
N ILE A 78 13.28 -1.49 -0.83
CA ILE A 78 14.57 -1.24 -1.47
C ILE A 78 15.54 -0.60 -0.47
N THR A 79 15.08 0.43 0.26
CA THR A 79 15.90 1.11 1.27
C THR A 79 16.32 0.16 2.40
N HIS A 80 15.40 -0.64 2.92
CA HIS A 80 15.66 -1.66 3.94
C HIS A 80 16.71 -2.67 3.46
N GLY A 81 16.55 -3.21 2.24
CA GLY A 81 17.52 -4.13 1.64
C GLY A 81 18.91 -3.53 1.51
N ASN A 82 19.01 -2.30 0.99
CA ASN A 82 20.29 -1.60 0.84
C ASN A 82 21.02 -1.41 2.18
N TYR A 83 20.30 -1.03 3.24
CA TYR A 83 20.90 -0.86 4.56
C TYR A 83 21.25 -2.19 5.23
N LEU A 84 20.45 -3.23 5.03
CA LEU A 84 20.75 -4.58 5.51
C LEU A 84 22.02 -5.14 4.85
N ASP A 85 22.15 -4.96 3.53
CA ASP A 85 23.35 -5.36 2.78
C ASP A 85 24.58 -4.58 3.25
N ALA A 86 24.46 -3.26 3.44
CA ALA A 86 25.55 -2.44 3.96
C ALA A 86 25.97 -2.89 5.37
N ARG A 87 25.01 -3.20 6.27
CA ARG A 87 25.27 -3.72 7.61
C ARG A 87 26.01 -5.05 7.56
N THR A 88 25.61 -5.94 6.66
CA THR A 88 26.24 -7.26 6.46
C THR A 88 27.69 -7.10 5.98
N LYS A 89 27.91 -6.31 4.91
CA LYS A 89 29.25 -6.05 4.38
C LYS A 89 30.17 -5.37 5.39
N ASN A 90 29.65 -4.44 6.19
CA ASN A 90 30.43 -3.80 7.26
C ASN A 90 30.87 -4.81 8.33
N ARG A 91 29.99 -5.76 8.71
CA ARG A 91 30.36 -6.84 9.63
C ARG A 91 31.40 -7.79 9.05
N GLU A 92 31.34 -8.09 7.75
CA GLU A 92 32.33 -8.93 7.06
C GLU A 92 33.70 -8.25 6.96
N MET A 93 33.72 -6.94 6.68
CA MET A 93 34.97 -6.16 6.56
C MET A 93 35.60 -5.84 7.91
N PHE A 94 34.81 -5.68 8.96
CA PHE A 94 35.26 -5.33 10.31
C PHE A 94 34.76 -6.34 11.35
N PRO A 95 35.24 -7.60 11.31
CA PRO A 95 34.85 -8.60 12.29
C PRO A 95 35.43 -8.25 13.68
N GLY A 96 34.58 -7.86 14.62
CA GLY A 96 34.96 -7.65 16.02
C GLY A 96 34.92 -6.21 16.55
N VAL A 97 34.32 -5.27 15.80
CA VAL A 97 33.84 -3.98 16.36
C VAL A 97 32.37 -4.07 16.71
#